data_AF-A0A357R5E4-F1
#
_entry.id   AF-A0A357R5E4-F1
#
_cell.length_a   1.000
_cell.length_b   1.000
_cell.length_c   1.000
_cell.angle_alpha   90.00
_cell.angle_beta   90.00
_cell.angle_gamma   90.00
#
_symmetry.space_group_name_H-M   'P 1'
#
loop_
_entity.id
_entity.type
_entity.pdbx_description
1 polymer ?
#
loop_
_entity_poly.entity_id
_entity_poly.type
_entity_poly.pdbx_seq_one_letter_code
_entity_poly.pdbx_strand_id
1 'polypeptide(L)'
;LIDLHIHGVNGHDTMDASFEALNGMSNYLARQGVTSFLAATVTAGMDKILGAVENIANCRQQGLHGARLLGAYIEGPYLNPENSGAHCKDCLRELDSLEIEAILAKAGGNVRVFALAPEKENAIPVIQGLTGRGIKVALGHSSATYGETNRAIETGASIAVHTFNGMGGLHHREPGIVGAVLNSGKIMAELIADGVHVAFPVIEIL
;
A
#
# COMPACT_ATOMS: atom_id res chain seq x y z
N LEU A 1 10.67 1.59 15.91
CA LEU A 1 9.39 1.52 15.17
C LEU A 1 9.61 0.85 13.81
N ILE A 2 8.57 0.24 13.23
CA ILE A 2 8.59 -0.25 11.85
C ILE A 2 7.53 0.52 11.09
N ASP A 3 7.92 1.21 10.02
CA ASP A 3 7.00 1.96 9.17
C ASP A 3 6.62 1.12 7.94
N LEU A 4 5.36 0.70 7.85
CA LEU A 4 4.91 -0.17 6.77
C LEU A 4 4.54 0.59 5.50
N HIS A 5 4.33 1.91 5.58
CA HIS A 5 3.75 2.66 4.47
C HIS A 5 4.26 4.10 4.48
N ILE A 6 5.36 4.34 3.78
CA ILE A 6 5.93 5.68 3.62
C ILE A 6 6.42 5.94 2.19
N HIS A 7 5.90 6.99 1.56
CA HIS A 7 6.29 7.38 0.20
C HIS A 7 7.61 8.15 0.19
N GLY A 8 7.73 9.14 1.06
CA GLY A 8 8.85 10.08 1.08
C GLY A 8 8.93 10.81 2.41
N VAL A 9 10.12 11.32 2.72
CA VAL A 9 10.36 12.12 3.93
C VAL A 9 11.62 12.97 3.77
N ASN A 10 11.63 14.14 4.39
CA ASN A 10 12.79 15.04 4.44
C ASN A 10 13.38 15.39 3.05
N GLY A 11 12.49 15.66 2.09
CA GLY A 11 12.86 16.06 0.72
C GLY A 11 13.25 14.92 -0.21
N HIS A 12 13.06 13.66 0.18
CA HIS A 12 13.31 12.49 -0.64
C HIS A 12 12.04 11.67 -0.83
N ASP A 13 11.83 11.12 -2.03
CA ASP A 13 10.67 10.29 -2.36
C ASP A 13 11.09 8.95 -3.00
N THR A 14 10.35 7.88 -2.70
CA THR A 14 10.55 6.55 -3.31
C THR A 14 10.51 6.59 -4.84
N MET A 15 9.64 7.44 -5.39
CA MET A 15 9.44 7.60 -6.83
C MET A 15 10.57 8.37 -7.53
N ASP A 16 11.50 8.98 -6.80
CA ASP A 16 12.73 9.57 -7.36
C ASP A 16 13.69 8.48 -7.89
N ALA A 17 13.45 7.22 -7.53
CA ALA A 17 14.12 6.03 -8.06
C ALA A 17 15.67 6.11 -8.02
N SER A 18 16.22 6.70 -6.97
CA SER A 18 17.67 6.81 -6.76
C SER A 18 18.11 6.25 -5.41
N PHE A 19 19.38 5.84 -5.31
CA PHE A 19 19.99 5.48 -4.03
C PHE A 19 19.99 6.65 -3.06
N GLU A 20 20.25 7.88 -3.55
CA GLU A 20 20.26 9.08 -2.72
C GLU A 20 18.92 9.29 -2.03
N ALA A 21 17.80 9.14 -2.75
CA ALA A 21 16.47 9.29 -2.19
C ALA A 21 16.19 8.27 -1.07
N LEU A 22 16.34 6.97 -1.34
CA LEU A 22 16.07 5.94 -0.33
C LEU A 22 17.05 6.00 0.85
N ASN A 23 18.33 6.31 0.60
CA ASN A 23 19.31 6.47 1.67
C ASN A 23 19.01 7.71 2.52
N GLY A 24 18.60 8.82 1.89
CA GLY A 24 18.15 10.04 2.57
C GLY A 24 16.95 9.78 3.49
N MET A 25 15.92 9.10 2.96
CA MET A 25 14.79 8.62 3.77
C MET A 25 15.27 7.76 4.94
N SER A 26 16.13 6.77 4.70
CA SER A 26 16.61 5.85 5.74
C SER A 26 17.32 6.57 6.89
N ASN A 27 18.18 7.56 6.58
CA ASN A 27 18.95 8.30 7.57
C ASN A 27 18.03 9.19 8.41
N TYR A 28 17.04 9.82 7.78
CA TYR A 28 16.08 10.64 8.50
C TYR A 28 15.18 9.78 9.40
N LEU A 29 14.64 8.68 8.88
CA LEU A 29 13.80 7.73 9.62
C LEU A 29 14.50 7.19 10.88
N ALA A 30 15.79 6.83 10.76
CA ALA A 30 16.59 6.40 11.90
C ALA A 30 16.66 7.47 13.01
N ARG A 31 16.76 8.77 12.65
CA ARG A 31 16.75 9.88 13.62
C ARG A 31 15.39 10.07 14.29
N GLN A 32 14.30 9.61 13.66
CA GLN A 32 12.95 9.61 14.23
C GLN A 32 12.60 8.33 15.02
N GLY A 33 13.57 7.41 15.22
CA GLY A 33 13.35 6.16 15.95
C GLY A 33 12.69 5.04 15.12
N VAL A 34 12.56 5.23 13.81
CA VAL A 34 12.17 4.16 12.87
C VAL A 34 13.39 3.34 12.52
N THR A 35 13.34 2.04 12.82
CA THR A 35 14.47 1.13 12.63
C THR A 35 14.40 0.36 11.32
N SER A 36 13.19 0.22 10.76
CA SER A 36 12.93 -0.48 9.51
C SER A 36 11.72 0.13 8.80
N PHE A 37 11.68 0.07 7.47
CA PHE A 37 10.54 0.59 6.71
C PHE A 37 10.30 -0.15 5.40
N LEU A 38 9.09 -0.02 4.84
CA LEU A 38 8.79 -0.32 3.45
C LEU A 38 8.72 0.98 2.65
N ALA A 39 9.38 1.01 1.49
CA ALA A 39 9.30 2.15 0.59
C ALA A 39 8.04 2.01 -0.27
N ALA A 40 7.13 2.98 -0.17
CA ALA A 40 5.84 2.96 -0.84
C ALA A 40 5.88 3.69 -2.18
N THR A 41 5.48 3.01 -3.25
CA THR A 41 5.20 3.69 -4.53
C THR A 41 3.91 4.48 -4.44
N VAL A 42 3.64 5.33 -5.42
CA VAL A 42 2.33 5.96 -5.64
C VAL A 42 1.88 5.67 -7.08
N THR A 43 0.58 5.81 -7.35
CA THR A 43 0.04 5.72 -8.72
C THR A 43 0.75 6.68 -9.66
N ALA A 44 1.43 6.12 -10.66
CA ALA A 44 2.17 6.85 -11.69
C ALA A 44 2.19 6.04 -13.00
N GLY A 45 2.81 6.58 -14.05
CA GLY A 45 3.09 5.82 -15.27
C GLY A 45 3.94 4.58 -14.97
N MET A 46 3.68 3.47 -15.67
CA MET A 46 4.26 2.17 -15.38
C MET A 46 5.80 2.20 -15.33
N ASP A 47 6.45 2.92 -16.26
CA ASP A 47 7.92 3.05 -16.28
C ASP A 47 8.48 3.64 -14.98
N LYS A 48 7.77 4.59 -14.35
CA LYS A 48 8.18 5.17 -13.06
C LYS A 48 8.04 4.16 -11.93
N ILE A 49 6.94 3.39 -11.91
CA ILE A 49 6.72 2.34 -10.91
C ILE A 49 7.81 1.27 -11.04
N LEU A 50 8.10 0.82 -12.28
CA LEU A 50 9.16 -0.15 -12.56
C LEU A 50 10.55 0.36 -12.14
N GLY A 51 10.86 1.63 -12.39
CA GLY A 51 12.10 2.25 -11.94
C GLY A 51 12.21 2.33 -10.42
N ALA A 52 11.13 2.71 -9.74
CA ALA A 52 11.10 2.76 -8.27
C ALA A 52 11.32 1.38 -7.63
N VAL A 53 10.62 0.34 -8.11
CA VAL A 53 10.76 -1.02 -7.54
C VAL A 53 12.11 -1.66 -7.85
N GLU A 54 12.70 -1.36 -9.01
CA GLU A 54 14.08 -1.76 -9.32
C GLU A 54 15.07 -1.10 -8.35
N ASN A 55 14.93 0.21 -8.13
CA ASN A 55 15.79 0.93 -7.20
C ASN A 55 15.64 0.42 -5.76
N ILE A 56 14.43 0.08 -5.32
CA ILE A 56 14.18 -0.58 -4.02
C ILE A 56 14.94 -1.91 -3.94
N ALA A 57 14.86 -2.74 -4.97
CA ALA A 57 15.56 -4.03 -5.01
C ALA A 57 17.08 -3.85 -4.90
N ASN A 58 17.64 -2.92 -5.68
CA ASN A 58 19.07 -2.60 -5.68
C ASN A 58 19.52 -2.06 -4.30
N CYS A 59 18.79 -1.11 -3.74
CA CYS A 59 19.10 -0.53 -2.43
C CYS A 59 19.00 -1.57 -1.30
N ARG A 60 18.06 -2.52 -1.39
CA ARG A 60 17.94 -3.59 -0.40
C ARG A 60 19.10 -4.58 -0.47
N GLN A 61 19.63 -4.84 -1.67
CA GLN A 61 20.82 -5.68 -1.86
C GLN A 61 22.09 -4.97 -1.38
N GLN A 62 22.27 -3.70 -1.76
CA GLN A 62 23.43 -2.90 -1.40
C GLN A 62 23.46 -2.53 0.09
N GLY A 63 22.28 -2.35 0.70
CA GLY A 63 22.12 -1.80 2.04
C GLY A 63 22.05 -0.28 2.03
N LEU A 64 21.36 0.26 3.04
CA LEU A 64 21.27 1.70 3.34
C LEU A 64 21.98 2.00 4.66
N HIS A 65 22.31 3.27 4.90
CA HIS A 65 23.09 3.66 6.06
C HIS A 65 22.27 3.81 7.34
N GLY A 66 20.96 4.09 7.21
CA GLY A 66 20.05 4.33 8.34
C GLY A 66 19.07 3.18 8.59
N ALA A 67 17.79 3.50 8.66
CA ALA A 67 16.71 2.53 8.86
C ALA A 67 16.75 1.44 7.79
N ARG A 68 16.47 0.19 8.18
CA ARG A 68 16.53 -0.96 7.28
C ARG A 68 15.37 -0.94 6.28
N LEU A 69 15.68 -0.92 4.99
CA LEU A 69 14.70 -1.14 3.92
C LEU A 69 14.26 -2.62 3.89
N LEU A 70 12.98 -2.88 4.15
CA LEU A 70 12.41 -4.23 4.20
C LEU A 70 11.94 -4.73 2.83
N GLY A 71 11.62 -3.80 1.92
CA GLY A 71 11.08 -4.08 0.59
C GLY A 71 10.18 -2.95 0.09
N ALA A 72 9.37 -3.28 -0.92
CA ALA A 72 8.41 -2.38 -1.53
C ALA A 72 6.99 -2.57 -0.96
N TYR A 73 6.30 -1.45 -0.78
CA TYR A 73 4.85 -1.37 -0.67
C TYR A 73 4.32 -0.79 -1.98
N ILE A 74 3.53 -1.54 -2.73
CA ILE A 74 2.98 -1.07 -4.01
C ILE A 74 1.62 -0.41 -3.75
N GLU A 75 1.56 0.92 -3.66
CA GLU A 75 0.29 1.66 -3.58
C GLU A 75 -0.11 2.21 -4.96
N GLY A 76 -1.04 1.51 -5.61
CA GLY A 76 -1.47 1.80 -6.99
C GLY A 76 -0.65 1.06 -8.07
N PRO A 77 -1.08 1.11 -9.34
CA PRO A 77 -2.12 1.98 -9.89
C PRO A 77 -3.54 1.36 -9.92
N TYR A 78 -3.74 0.20 -9.29
CA TYR A 78 -4.97 -0.59 -9.38
C TYR A 78 -6.03 -0.20 -8.34
N LEU A 79 -6.40 1.08 -8.32
CA LEU A 79 -7.30 1.68 -7.32
C LEU A 79 -8.60 2.16 -7.96
N ASN A 80 -9.56 2.58 -7.14
CA ASN A 80 -10.82 3.17 -7.60
C ASN A 80 -10.64 4.68 -7.90
N PRO A 81 -11.02 5.15 -9.11
CA PRO A 81 -10.96 6.58 -9.46
C PRO A 81 -11.75 7.51 -8.53
N GLU A 82 -12.88 7.06 -7.99
CA GLU A 82 -13.73 7.86 -7.08
C GLU A 82 -13.06 8.10 -5.73
N ASN A 83 -12.21 7.17 -5.29
CA ASN A 83 -11.50 7.23 -4.00
C ASN A 83 -10.00 7.45 -4.18
N SER A 84 -9.58 7.97 -5.33
CA SER A 84 -8.19 8.16 -5.71
C SER A 84 -7.42 9.11 -4.78
N GLY A 85 -8.08 10.02 -4.08
CA GLY A 85 -7.40 10.96 -3.18
C GLY A 85 -6.29 11.75 -3.91
N ALA A 86 -5.04 11.58 -3.46
CA ALA A 86 -3.86 12.22 -4.05
C ALA A 86 -3.25 11.47 -5.26
N HIS A 87 -3.76 10.29 -5.61
CA HIS A 87 -3.25 9.49 -6.73
C HIS A 87 -3.57 10.16 -8.07
N CYS A 88 -2.63 10.08 -9.03
CA CYS A 88 -2.85 10.53 -10.42
C CYS A 88 -4.02 9.75 -11.05
N LYS A 89 -5.18 10.40 -11.20
CA LYS A 89 -6.39 9.78 -11.77
C LYS A 89 -6.16 9.22 -13.18
N ASP A 90 -5.46 9.97 -14.02
CA ASP A 90 -5.17 9.58 -15.40
C ASP A 90 -4.17 8.43 -15.51
N CYS A 91 -3.48 8.11 -14.40
CA CYS A 91 -2.51 7.04 -14.32
C CYS A 91 -3.10 5.76 -13.69
N LEU A 92 -4.36 5.79 -13.23
CA LEU A 92 -5.05 4.62 -12.71
C LEU A 92 -5.28 3.58 -13.81
N ARG A 93 -5.22 2.31 -13.44
CA ARG A 93 -5.32 1.19 -14.37
C ARG A 93 -6.26 0.12 -13.82
N GLU A 94 -6.85 -0.65 -14.72
CA GLU A 94 -7.49 -1.91 -14.34
C GLU A 94 -6.45 -2.97 -14.02
N LEU A 95 -6.84 -3.99 -13.24
CA LEU A 95 -5.95 -5.08 -12.88
C LEU A 95 -5.53 -5.85 -14.14
N ASP A 96 -4.24 -5.81 -14.44
CA ASP A 96 -3.63 -6.51 -15.56
C ASP A 96 -2.53 -7.44 -15.05
N SER A 97 -2.63 -8.73 -15.38
CA SER A 97 -1.70 -9.73 -14.86
C SER A 97 -0.29 -9.58 -15.44
N LEU A 98 -0.13 -9.11 -16.68
CA LEU A 98 1.18 -8.94 -17.30
C LEU A 98 1.93 -7.77 -16.65
N GLU A 99 1.22 -6.68 -16.35
CA GLU A 99 1.79 -5.54 -15.63
C GLU A 99 2.17 -5.89 -14.21
N ILE A 100 1.31 -6.61 -13.48
CA ILE A 100 1.61 -7.08 -12.12
C ILE A 100 2.85 -7.97 -12.15
N GLU A 101 2.95 -8.93 -13.07
CA GLU A 101 4.14 -9.77 -13.22
C GLU A 101 5.39 -8.94 -13.56
N ALA A 102 5.27 -7.91 -14.41
CA ALA A 102 6.39 -7.02 -14.70
C ALA A 102 6.88 -6.28 -13.46
N ILE A 103 5.98 -5.76 -12.62
CA ILE A 103 6.31 -5.13 -11.33
C ILE A 103 7.03 -6.13 -10.42
N LEU A 104 6.47 -7.33 -10.25
CA LEU A 104 7.03 -8.36 -9.38
C LEU A 104 8.41 -8.83 -9.84
N ALA A 105 8.59 -9.02 -11.15
CA ALA A 105 9.85 -9.41 -11.75
C ALA A 105 10.92 -8.32 -11.55
N LYS A 106 10.57 -7.07 -11.81
CA LYS A 106 11.47 -5.92 -11.66
C LYS A 106 11.85 -5.65 -10.21
N ALA A 107 10.95 -5.95 -9.27
CA ALA A 107 11.21 -5.88 -7.85
C ALA A 107 12.11 -7.02 -7.32
N GLY A 108 12.37 -8.08 -8.10
CA GLY A 108 13.26 -9.17 -7.71
C GLY A 108 12.88 -9.87 -6.40
N GLY A 109 11.58 -10.06 -6.14
CA GLY A 109 11.08 -10.67 -4.90
C GLY A 109 11.09 -9.76 -3.65
N ASN A 110 11.26 -8.45 -3.84
CA ASN A 110 11.28 -7.46 -2.75
C ASN A 110 9.93 -6.81 -2.47
N VAL A 111 8.86 -7.13 -3.21
CA VAL A 111 7.50 -6.70 -2.84
C VAL A 111 7.07 -7.41 -1.56
N ARG A 112 6.55 -6.63 -0.61
CA ARG A 112 6.02 -7.14 0.68
C ARG A 112 4.54 -6.89 0.81
N VAL A 113 4.08 -5.72 0.35
CA VAL A 113 2.67 -5.34 0.35
C VAL A 113 2.29 -4.85 -1.03
N PHE A 114 1.07 -5.19 -1.45
CA PHE A 114 0.49 -4.78 -2.72
C PHE A 114 -0.95 -4.31 -2.48
N ALA A 115 -1.20 -3.02 -2.72
CA ALA A 115 -2.51 -2.42 -2.52
C ALA A 115 -3.35 -2.45 -3.80
N LEU A 116 -4.63 -2.79 -3.65
CA LEU A 116 -5.61 -2.78 -4.74
C LEU A 116 -7.01 -2.50 -4.20
N ALA A 117 -7.88 -1.99 -5.07
CA ALA A 117 -9.31 -1.85 -4.80
C ALA A 117 -10.04 -3.19 -5.08
N PRO A 118 -10.66 -3.84 -4.08
CA PRO A 118 -11.18 -5.22 -4.22
C PRO A 118 -12.42 -5.37 -5.11
N GLU A 119 -13.09 -4.26 -5.47
CA GLU A 119 -14.21 -4.23 -6.41
C GLU A 119 -13.77 -4.29 -7.89
N LYS A 120 -12.49 -4.12 -8.19
CA LYS A 120 -11.99 -4.18 -9.56
C LYS A 120 -12.15 -5.58 -10.14
N GLU A 121 -12.36 -5.64 -11.46
CA GLU A 121 -12.44 -6.91 -12.17
C GLU A 121 -11.16 -7.73 -11.95
N ASN A 122 -11.29 -9.05 -11.78
CA ASN A 122 -10.19 -9.98 -11.52
C ASN A 122 -9.43 -9.78 -10.18
N ALA A 123 -9.94 -8.97 -9.25
CA ALA A 123 -9.33 -8.79 -7.93
C ALA A 123 -9.10 -10.12 -7.20
N ILE A 124 -10.09 -11.01 -7.13
CA ILE A 124 -9.98 -12.27 -6.37
C ILE A 124 -8.84 -13.18 -6.89
N PRO A 125 -8.75 -13.52 -8.18
CA PRO A 125 -7.58 -14.25 -8.71
C PRO A 125 -6.24 -13.56 -8.44
N VAL A 126 -6.17 -12.23 -8.55
CA VAL A 126 -4.93 -11.48 -8.26
C VAL A 126 -4.55 -11.59 -6.79
N ILE A 127 -5.51 -11.42 -5.88
CA ILE A 127 -5.31 -11.55 -4.44
C ILE A 127 -4.79 -12.95 -4.09
N GLN A 128 -5.39 -13.98 -4.66
CA GLN A 128 -4.96 -15.36 -4.45
C GLN A 128 -3.53 -15.59 -4.98
N GLY A 129 -3.20 -15.06 -6.16
CA GLY A 129 -1.87 -15.16 -6.76
C GLY A 129 -0.78 -14.48 -5.94
N LEU A 130 -1.04 -13.25 -5.46
CA LEU A 130 -0.11 -12.48 -4.65
C LEU A 130 0.11 -13.13 -3.28
N THR A 131 -0.97 -13.52 -2.59
CA THR A 131 -0.89 -14.15 -1.27
C THR A 131 -0.21 -15.52 -1.33
N GLY A 132 -0.43 -16.30 -2.39
CA GLY A 132 0.30 -17.56 -2.65
C GLY A 132 1.81 -17.40 -2.81
N ARG A 133 2.28 -16.19 -3.15
CA ARG A 133 3.71 -15.83 -3.22
C ARG A 133 4.24 -15.22 -1.90
N GLY A 134 3.43 -15.19 -0.85
CA GLY A 134 3.77 -14.59 0.44
C GLY A 134 3.72 -13.06 0.46
N ILE A 135 3.12 -12.42 -0.55
CA ILE A 135 2.90 -10.98 -0.60
C ILE A 135 1.61 -10.66 0.15
N LYS A 136 1.65 -9.67 1.04
CA LYS A 136 0.45 -9.18 1.71
C LYS A 136 -0.35 -8.31 0.75
N VAL A 137 -1.66 -8.52 0.71
CA VAL A 137 -2.56 -7.65 -0.04
C VAL A 137 -3.21 -6.67 0.90
N ALA A 138 -3.14 -5.39 0.53
CA ALA A 138 -3.81 -4.30 1.21
C ALA A 138 -5.01 -3.79 0.40
N LEU A 139 -6.11 -3.48 1.09
CA LEU A 139 -7.36 -3.00 0.50
C LEU A 139 -7.54 -1.52 0.84
N GLY A 140 -7.68 -0.67 -0.17
CA GLY A 140 -7.78 0.78 0.02
C GLY A 140 -8.04 1.50 -1.30
N HIS A 141 -8.29 2.82 -1.21
CA HIS A 141 -8.68 3.63 -2.36
C HIS A 141 -9.82 2.99 -3.15
N SER A 142 -10.91 2.69 -2.45
CA SER A 142 -11.97 1.80 -2.90
C SER A 142 -13.35 2.20 -2.37
N SER A 143 -14.36 1.95 -3.20
CA SER A 143 -15.80 2.04 -2.90
C SER A 143 -16.43 0.67 -2.66
N ALA A 144 -15.61 -0.37 -2.41
CA ALA A 144 -16.10 -1.73 -2.25
C ALA A 144 -17.13 -1.84 -1.11
N THR A 145 -18.17 -2.59 -1.41
CA THR A 145 -19.18 -3.02 -0.44
C THR A 145 -18.56 -3.90 0.65
N TYR A 146 -19.28 -4.06 1.75
CA TYR A 146 -18.91 -4.99 2.82
C TYR A 146 -18.75 -6.42 2.28
N GLY A 147 -19.62 -6.83 1.34
CA GLY A 147 -19.56 -8.16 0.71
C GLY A 147 -18.34 -8.36 -0.19
N GLU A 148 -17.98 -7.37 -1.01
CA GLU A 148 -16.74 -7.39 -1.80
C GLU A 148 -15.50 -7.45 -0.92
N THR A 149 -15.46 -6.62 0.11
CA THR A 149 -14.32 -6.56 1.04
C THR A 149 -14.12 -7.89 1.76
N ASN A 150 -15.18 -8.49 2.29
CA ASN A 150 -15.07 -9.80 2.96
C ASN A 150 -14.65 -10.91 2.02
N ARG A 151 -15.12 -10.92 0.76
CA ARG A 151 -14.63 -11.89 -0.24
C ARG A 151 -13.13 -11.74 -0.46
N ALA A 152 -12.60 -10.53 -0.53
CA ALA A 152 -11.18 -10.27 -0.63
C ALA A 152 -10.41 -10.75 0.62
N ILE A 153 -10.94 -10.48 1.83
CA ILE A 153 -10.36 -10.95 3.09
C ILE A 153 -10.30 -12.48 3.15
N GLU A 154 -11.40 -13.17 2.85
CA GLU A 154 -11.45 -14.64 2.83
C GLU A 154 -10.53 -15.24 1.76
N THR A 155 -10.22 -14.49 0.70
CA THR A 155 -9.24 -14.90 -0.32
C THR A 155 -7.79 -14.72 0.16
N GLY A 156 -7.56 -13.87 1.16
CA GLY A 156 -6.25 -13.70 1.82
C GLY A 156 -5.77 -12.24 1.93
N ALA A 157 -6.56 -11.26 1.49
CA ALA A 157 -6.27 -9.86 1.81
C ALA A 157 -6.28 -9.65 3.33
N SER A 158 -5.29 -8.91 3.85
CA SER A 158 -5.02 -8.89 5.29
C SER A 158 -4.58 -7.53 5.82
N ILE A 159 -4.60 -6.50 4.99
CA ILE A 159 -4.31 -5.12 5.39
C ILE A 159 -5.42 -4.22 4.83
N ALA A 160 -5.86 -3.23 5.60
CA ALA A 160 -6.61 -2.09 5.11
C ALA A 160 -5.69 -0.87 5.10
N VAL A 161 -5.54 -0.25 3.93
CA VAL A 161 -4.65 0.90 3.73
C VAL A 161 -5.20 2.11 4.48
N HIS A 162 -4.38 2.81 5.29
CA HIS A 162 -4.73 4.03 6.04
C HIS A 162 -6.24 4.18 6.33
N THR A 163 -6.78 3.23 7.09
CA THR A 163 -8.21 2.99 7.35
C THR A 163 -8.97 4.31 7.54
N PHE A 164 -10.16 4.38 6.93
CA PHE A 164 -11.00 5.57 6.74
C PHE A 164 -10.62 6.47 5.56
N ASN A 165 -9.33 6.58 5.21
CA ASN A 165 -8.88 7.46 4.13
C ASN A 165 -8.98 6.76 2.77
N GLY A 166 -9.54 7.45 1.76
CA GLY A 166 -9.75 6.84 0.44
C GLY A 166 -10.70 5.62 0.46
N MET A 167 -11.63 5.54 1.41
CA MET A 167 -12.59 4.44 1.51
C MET A 167 -14.02 4.94 1.47
N GLY A 168 -14.95 4.09 1.04
CA GLY A 168 -16.38 4.27 1.34
C GLY A 168 -16.59 4.40 2.85
N GLY A 169 -17.32 5.43 3.29
CA GLY A 169 -17.57 5.70 4.70
C GLY A 169 -18.43 4.62 5.36
N LEU A 170 -18.34 4.51 6.69
CA LEU A 170 -19.15 3.57 7.47
C LEU A 170 -20.62 4.00 7.48
N HIS A 171 -21.49 3.19 6.85
CA HIS A 171 -22.94 3.41 6.87
C HIS A 171 -23.67 2.21 7.50
N HIS A 172 -24.72 2.48 8.29
CA HIS A 172 -25.41 1.46 9.10
C HIS A 172 -26.08 0.31 8.31
N ARG A 173 -26.36 0.50 7.01
CA ARG A 173 -26.91 -0.53 6.11
C ARG A 173 -25.90 -1.11 5.12
N GLU A 174 -24.84 -0.37 4.83
CA GLU A 174 -23.79 -0.79 3.89
C GLU A 174 -22.46 -0.33 4.49
N PRO A 175 -21.85 -1.16 5.35
CA PRO A 175 -20.70 -0.74 6.15
C PRO A 175 -19.41 -0.54 5.35
N GLY A 176 -19.34 -1.03 4.11
CA GLY A 176 -18.17 -0.92 3.24
C GLY A 176 -16.90 -1.55 3.81
N ILE A 177 -15.75 -1.07 3.35
CA ILE A 177 -14.44 -1.53 3.84
C ILE A 177 -14.28 -1.24 5.33
N VAL A 178 -14.61 -0.03 5.79
CA VAL A 178 -14.45 0.37 7.19
C VAL A 178 -15.19 -0.59 8.13
N GLY A 179 -16.43 -0.95 7.78
CA GLY A 179 -17.18 -1.93 8.57
C GLY A 179 -16.61 -3.34 8.50
N ALA A 180 -16.02 -3.74 7.37
CA ALA A 180 -15.32 -5.02 7.26
C ALA A 180 -14.08 -5.07 8.16
N VAL A 181 -13.33 -3.98 8.25
CA VAL A 181 -12.17 -3.85 9.14
C VAL A 181 -12.61 -3.95 10.61
N LEU A 182 -13.57 -3.13 11.02
CA LEU A 182 -14.06 -3.11 12.41
C LEU A 182 -14.70 -4.44 12.85
N ASN A 183 -15.26 -5.19 11.90
CA ASN A 183 -15.96 -6.46 12.20
C ASN A 183 -15.09 -7.71 11.96
N SER A 184 -13.79 -7.58 11.63
CA SER A 184 -12.96 -8.73 11.26
C SER A 184 -11.63 -8.76 12.00
N GLY A 185 -11.36 -9.86 12.71
CA GLY A 185 -10.04 -10.13 13.29
C GLY A 185 -8.99 -10.64 12.29
N LYS A 186 -9.32 -10.71 10.99
CA LYS A 186 -8.43 -11.26 9.94
C LYS A 186 -7.68 -10.17 9.14
N ILE A 187 -8.05 -8.90 9.30
CA ILE A 187 -7.48 -7.78 8.56
C ILE A 187 -6.85 -6.78 9.55
N MET A 188 -5.64 -6.35 9.27
CA MET A 188 -4.95 -5.32 10.04
C MET A 188 -5.34 -3.94 9.51
N ALA A 189 -5.72 -3.05 10.40
CA ALA A 189 -5.99 -1.65 10.06
C ALA A 189 -4.68 -0.84 10.08
N GLU A 190 -4.20 -0.37 8.93
CA GLU A 190 -3.23 0.73 8.92
C GLU A 190 -3.95 2.03 9.29
N LEU A 191 -3.26 2.95 9.96
CA LEU A 191 -3.84 4.19 10.47
C LEU A 191 -2.78 5.28 10.52
N ILE A 192 -3.14 6.50 10.09
CA ILE A 192 -2.33 7.70 10.24
C ILE A 192 -2.81 8.45 11.49
N ALA A 193 -2.10 8.28 12.60
CA ALA A 193 -2.51 8.78 13.91
C ALA A 193 -2.02 10.22 14.21
N ASP A 194 -2.22 11.15 13.27
CA ASP A 194 -1.78 12.55 13.39
C ASP A 194 -2.87 13.53 13.88
N GLY A 195 -4.10 13.05 14.06
CA GLY A 195 -5.25 13.86 14.46
C GLY A 195 -5.86 14.69 13.32
N VAL A 196 -5.28 14.63 12.11
CA VAL A 196 -5.74 15.34 10.90
C VAL A 196 -6.37 14.36 9.91
N HIS A 197 -5.67 13.28 9.58
CA HIS A 197 -6.18 12.21 8.71
C HIS A 197 -7.34 11.47 9.38
N VAL A 198 -7.21 11.23 10.68
CA VAL A 198 -8.24 10.62 11.51
C VAL A 198 -8.30 11.35 12.85
N ALA A 199 -9.48 11.84 13.22
CA ALA A 199 -9.69 12.50 14.51
C ALA A 199 -9.44 11.53 15.66
N PHE A 200 -8.81 11.98 16.76
CA PHE A 200 -8.46 11.12 17.90
C PHE A 200 -9.61 10.25 18.45
N PRO A 201 -10.86 10.75 18.58
CA PRO A 201 -11.97 9.89 19.04
C PRO A 201 -12.29 8.73 18.08
N VAL A 202 -11.98 8.86 16.79
CA VAL A 202 -12.17 7.78 15.80
C VAL A 202 -11.05 6.75 15.89
N ILE A 203 -9.83 7.18 16.24
CA ILE A 203 -8.71 6.28 16.52
C ILE A 203 -9.04 5.35 17.69
N GLU A 204 -9.71 5.86 18.74
CA GLU A 204 -10.11 5.07 19.90
C GLU A 204 -11.20 4.01 19.61
N ILE A 205 -11.93 4.16 18.49
CA ILE A 205 -12.99 3.22 18.08
C ILE A 205 -12.41 1.99 17.35
N LEU A 206 -11.28 2.18 16.66
CA LEU A 206 -10.64 1.18 15.82
C LEU A 206 -9.77 0.22 16.64
#